data_AF-A0A821IMQ9-F1
#
_entry.id   AF-A0A821IMQ9-F1
#
_cell.length_a   1.000
_cell.length_b   1.000
_cell.length_c   1.000
_cell.angle_alpha   90.00
_cell.angle_beta   90.00
_cell.angle_gamma   90.00
#
_symmetry.space_group_name_H-M   'P 1'
#
loop_
_entity.id
_entity.type
_entity.pdbx_description
1 polymer ?
#
loop_
_entity_poly.entity_id
_entity_poly.type
_entity_poly.pdbx_seq_one_letter_code
_entity_poly.pdbx_strand_id
1 'polypeptide(L)'
;MVRCTLCGFIEENNSSPICESLRNRGLSDENGPDIDEKDLPRCRKCKSLARPHIVWFGEHIWDDVLEKIEKEIQLCDLFLVVGTSSVVYPAAGYASILAQKNVPIAEVNIETTPSTSIATYHFHGPAAQLLPQLLLSNIDDE
;
A
#
# COMPACT_ATOMS: atom_id res chain seq x y z
N MET A 1 -8.24 -6.80 6.84
CA MET A 1 -8.98 -7.91 6.19
C MET A 1 -8.18 -9.20 6.27
N VAL A 2 -8.85 -10.34 6.31
CA VAL A 2 -8.25 -11.68 6.19
C VAL A 2 -8.89 -12.46 5.04
N ARG A 3 -8.14 -13.37 4.44
CA ARG A 3 -8.58 -14.26 3.36
C ARG A 3 -8.32 -15.71 3.74
N CYS A 4 -9.32 -16.56 3.59
CA CYS A 4 -9.16 -17.99 3.76
C CYS A 4 -8.26 -18.57 2.67
N THR A 5 -7.31 -19.44 3.05
CA THR A 5 -6.39 -20.11 2.11
C THR A 5 -7.06 -21.21 1.28
N LEU A 6 -8.25 -21.69 1.70
CA LEU A 6 -8.97 -22.77 1.03
C LEU A 6 -10.16 -22.26 0.21
N CYS A 7 -11.14 -21.63 0.85
CA CYS A 7 -12.39 -21.21 0.18
C CYS A 7 -12.35 -19.80 -0.39
N GLY A 8 -11.25 -19.06 -0.21
CA GLY A 8 -11.10 -17.68 -0.69
C GLY A 8 -11.98 -16.64 0.01
N PHE A 9 -12.80 -17.03 1.01
CA PHE A 9 -13.63 -16.09 1.75
C PHE A 9 -12.80 -14.97 2.37
N ILE A 10 -13.18 -13.73 2.09
CA ILE A 10 -12.56 -12.51 2.60
C ILE A 10 -13.50 -11.86 3.61
N GLU A 11 -12.94 -11.39 4.73
CA GLU A 11 -13.67 -10.62 5.72
C GLU A 11 -12.80 -9.53 6.35
N GLU A 12 -13.47 -8.47 6.80
CA GLU A 12 -12.86 -7.51 7.71
C GLU A 12 -12.68 -8.13 9.10
N ASN A 13 -11.52 -7.86 9.69
CA ASN A 13 -11.20 -8.31 11.04
C ASN A 13 -10.33 -7.23 11.68
N ASN A 14 -10.91 -6.55 12.67
CA ASN A 14 -10.28 -5.50 13.48
C ASN A 14 -10.14 -5.94 14.95
N SER A 15 -10.21 -7.25 15.22
CA SER A 15 -10.07 -7.79 16.57
C SER A 15 -8.64 -7.64 17.09
N SER A 16 -8.50 -7.33 18.37
CA SER A 16 -7.22 -7.25 19.07
C SER A 16 -7.24 -8.13 20.34
N PRO A 17 -6.52 -9.27 20.38
CA PRO A 17 -5.77 -9.87 19.27
C PRO A 17 -6.70 -10.52 18.23
N ILE A 18 -6.18 -10.81 17.04
CA ILE A 18 -6.92 -11.49 15.98
C ILE A 18 -7.32 -12.93 16.35
N CYS A 19 -6.50 -13.60 17.15
CA CYS A 19 -6.77 -14.88 17.81
C CYS A 19 -5.99 -14.94 19.13
N GLU A 20 -6.46 -15.76 20.07
CA GLU A 20 -5.93 -15.76 21.45
C GLU A 20 -4.46 -16.18 21.53
N SER A 21 -4.02 -17.11 20.69
CA SER A 21 -2.62 -17.57 20.61
C SER A 21 -1.62 -16.46 20.26
N LEU A 22 -2.07 -15.39 19.61
CA LEU A 22 -1.26 -14.23 19.25
C LEU A 22 -1.27 -13.12 20.32
N ARG A 23 -1.95 -13.32 21.45
CA ARG A 23 -1.92 -12.34 22.55
C ARG A 23 -0.49 -12.09 23.01
N ASN A 24 -0.12 -10.81 23.11
CA ASN A 24 1.21 -10.36 23.53
C ASN A 24 2.38 -10.90 22.69
N ARG A 25 2.11 -11.36 21.45
CA ARG A 25 3.14 -11.79 20.49
C ARG A 25 3.43 -10.68 19.48
N GLY A 26 4.60 -10.73 18.85
CA GLY A 26 5.02 -9.75 17.84
C GLY A 26 5.34 -8.35 18.40
N LEU A 27 5.58 -8.26 19.72
CA LEU A 27 5.92 -7.02 20.43
C LEU A 27 7.44 -6.77 20.54
N SER A 28 8.25 -7.79 20.25
CA SER A 28 9.71 -7.77 20.28
C SER A 28 10.27 -8.37 19.01
N ASP A 29 11.49 -7.98 18.64
CA ASP A 29 12.24 -8.58 17.53
C ASP A 29 12.71 -10.01 17.82
N GLU A 30 12.62 -10.45 19.08
CA GLU A 30 12.89 -11.83 19.48
C GLU A 30 11.71 -12.74 19.13
N ASN A 31 12.02 -13.86 18.46
CA ASN A 31 11.04 -14.90 18.18
C ASN A 31 10.67 -15.63 19.48
N GLY A 32 9.39 -15.56 19.85
CA GLY A 32 8.84 -16.45 20.87
C GLY A 32 8.70 -17.89 20.34
N PRO A 33 8.28 -18.85 21.18
CA PRO A 33 8.07 -20.23 20.75
C PRO A 33 6.99 -20.31 19.66
N ASP A 34 7.16 -21.26 18.75
CA ASP A 34 6.23 -21.51 17.64
C ASP A 34 4.81 -21.78 18.13
N ILE A 35 3.84 -21.32 17.34
CA ILE A 35 2.42 -21.56 17.56
C ILE A 35 1.98 -22.65 16.59
N ASP A 36 1.31 -23.68 17.11
CA ASP A 36 0.71 -24.71 16.26
C ASP A 36 -0.26 -24.06 15.26
N GLU A 37 -0.21 -24.49 13.99
CA GLU A 37 -1.05 -23.90 12.93
C GLU A 37 -2.55 -23.92 13.27
N LYS A 38 -3.01 -24.95 14.02
CA LYS A 38 -4.39 -25.08 14.51
C LYS A 38 -4.87 -23.90 15.34
N ASP A 39 -3.96 -23.23 16.01
CA ASP A 39 -4.24 -22.12 16.92
C ASP A 39 -4.07 -20.75 16.24
N LEU A 40 -3.64 -20.70 14.97
CA LEU A 40 -3.59 -19.49 14.15
C LEU A 40 -4.98 -19.04 13.67
N PRO A 41 -5.13 -17.82 13.11
CA PRO A 41 -6.42 -17.33 12.62
C PRO A 41 -7.10 -18.33 11.67
N ARG A 42 -8.36 -18.68 11.96
CA ARG A 42 -9.15 -19.63 11.18
C ARG A 42 -10.32 -18.95 10.48
N CYS A 43 -10.64 -19.42 9.28
CA CYS A 43 -11.77 -18.94 8.49
C CYS A 43 -13.09 -19.17 9.24
N ARG A 44 -13.93 -18.15 9.33
CA ARG A 44 -15.23 -18.30 10.01
C ARG A 44 -16.18 -19.26 9.29
N LYS A 45 -16.06 -19.43 7.97
CA LYS A 45 -16.91 -20.32 7.16
C LYS A 45 -16.47 -21.78 7.14
N CYS A 46 -15.19 -22.05 6.86
CA CYS A 46 -14.71 -23.43 6.65
C CYS A 46 -13.62 -23.89 7.63
N LYS A 47 -13.25 -23.05 8.61
CA LYS A 47 -12.25 -23.33 9.66
C LYS A 47 -10.81 -23.57 9.20
N SER A 48 -10.53 -23.55 7.89
CA SER A 48 -9.16 -23.58 7.34
C SER A 48 -8.37 -22.33 7.73
N LEU A 49 -7.04 -22.37 7.53
CA LEU A 49 -6.17 -21.24 7.81
C LEU A 49 -6.65 -19.95 7.11
N ALA A 50 -6.63 -18.85 7.84
CA ALA A 50 -6.80 -17.52 7.31
C ALA A 50 -5.43 -16.83 7.27
N ARG A 51 -5.17 -16.10 6.19
CA ARG A 51 -3.98 -15.25 6.04
C ARG A 51 -4.40 -13.79 5.92
N PRO A 52 -3.49 -12.84 6.18
CA PRO A 52 -3.72 -11.45 5.85
C PRO A 52 -4.13 -11.32 4.37
N HIS A 53 -5.18 -10.54 4.11
CA HIS A 53 -5.63 -10.27 2.75
C HIS A 53 -4.82 -9.12 2.16
N ILE A 54 -3.56 -9.43 1.84
CA ILE A 54 -2.58 -8.54 1.21
C ILE A 54 -1.91 -9.30 0.05
N VAL A 55 -1.30 -8.55 -0.87
CA VAL A 55 -0.44 -9.10 -1.92
C VAL A 55 0.97 -9.27 -1.35
N TRP A 56 1.50 -10.49 -1.35
CA TRP A 56 2.89 -10.76 -1.00
C TRP A 56 3.82 -10.60 -2.21
N PHE A 57 5.12 -10.46 -1.95
CA PHE A 57 6.12 -10.52 -3.01
C PHE A 57 5.98 -11.82 -3.81
N GLY A 58 5.92 -11.70 -5.13
CA GLY A 58 5.71 -12.81 -6.05
C GLY A 58 4.24 -13.16 -6.30
N GLU A 59 3.28 -12.55 -5.60
CA GLU A 59 1.86 -12.71 -5.91
C GLU A 59 1.39 -11.69 -6.96
N HIS A 60 0.45 -12.13 -7.79
CA HIS A 60 -0.23 -11.24 -8.72
C HIS A 60 -1.19 -10.31 -7.97
N ILE A 61 -1.17 -9.03 -8.37
CA ILE A 61 -2.22 -8.08 -8.00
C ILE A 61 -3.51 -8.49 -8.71
N TRP A 62 -4.66 -8.29 -8.05
CA TRP A 62 -5.96 -8.60 -8.64
C TRP A 62 -6.21 -7.81 -9.93
N ASP A 63 -6.72 -8.48 -10.96
CA ASP A 63 -6.92 -7.89 -12.28
C ASP A 63 -7.87 -6.70 -12.24
N ASP A 64 -8.93 -6.76 -11.43
CA ASP A 64 -9.89 -5.66 -11.29
C ASP A 64 -9.25 -4.39 -10.70
N VAL A 65 -8.21 -4.53 -9.87
CA VAL A 65 -7.42 -3.43 -9.34
C VAL A 65 -6.50 -2.87 -10.42
N LEU A 66 -5.84 -3.74 -11.19
CA LEU A 66 -4.97 -3.33 -12.29
C LEU A 66 -5.75 -2.58 -13.38
N GLU A 67 -6.94 -3.06 -13.75
CA GLU A 67 -7.82 -2.38 -14.70
C GLU A 67 -8.27 -0.99 -14.22
N LYS A 68 -8.53 -0.83 -12.92
CA LYS A 68 -8.86 0.47 -12.33
C LYS A 68 -7.66 1.41 -12.42
N ILE A 69 -6.48 0.94 -12.03
CA ILE A 69 -5.24 1.72 -12.12
C ILE A 69 -4.99 2.15 -13.56
N GLU A 70 -5.11 1.25 -14.53
CA GLU A 70 -4.91 1.59 -15.94
C GLU A 70 -5.83 2.73 -16.39
N LYS A 71 -7.11 2.71 -16.01
CA LYS A 71 -8.05 3.79 -16.32
C LYS A 71 -7.61 5.12 -15.71
N GLU A 72 -7.22 5.13 -14.44
CA GLU A 72 -6.73 6.35 -13.79
C GLU A 72 -5.45 6.88 -14.44
N ILE A 73 -4.51 6.00 -14.82
CA ILE A 73 -3.27 6.35 -15.53
C ILE A 73 -3.54 6.93 -16.94
N GLN A 74 -4.65 6.59 -17.58
CA GLN A 74 -5.02 7.19 -18.87
C GLN A 74 -5.61 8.60 -18.72
N LEU A 75 -6.28 8.88 -17.61
CA LEU A 75 -6.99 10.14 -17.37
C LEU A 75 -6.16 11.15 -16.55
N CYS A 76 -5.09 10.69 -15.90
CA CYS A 76 -4.24 11.48 -15.03
C CYS A 76 -3.57 12.65 -15.77
N ASP A 77 -3.75 13.86 -15.24
CA ASP A 77 -3.15 15.12 -15.68
C ASP A 77 -2.15 15.71 -14.67
N LEU A 78 -2.08 15.16 -13.46
CA LEU A 78 -1.08 15.41 -12.43
C LEU A 78 -0.89 14.16 -11.56
N PHE A 79 0.36 13.76 -11.32
CA PHE A 79 0.67 12.58 -10.51
C PHE A 79 1.49 12.93 -9.26
N LEU A 80 0.94 12.61 -8.09
CA LEU A 80 1.63 12.79 -6.80
C LEU A 80 2.28 11.48 -6.35
N VAL A 81 3.60 11.50 -6.13
CA VAL A 81 4.36 10.38 -5.55
C VAL A 81 4.71 10.72 -4.13
N VAL A 82 4.04 10.11 -3.15
CA VAL A 82 4.12 10.54 -1.75
C VAL A 82 4.68 9.42 -0.88
N GLY A 83 5.79 9.69 -0.18
CA GLY A 83 6.28 8.84 0.91
C GLY A 83 6.58 7.39 0.53
N THR A 84 7.02 7.15 -0.70
CA THR A 84 7.42 5.83 -1.20
C THR A 84 8.87 5.86 -1.64
N SER A 85 9.59 4.75 -1.46
CA SER A 85 10.97 4.60 -1.97
C SER A 85 11.04 4.38 -3.48
N SER A 86 9.90 4.15 -4.13
CA SER A 86 9.79 3.94 -5.59
C SER A 86 10.65 2.78 -6.10
N VAL A 87 10.70 1.66 -5.35
CA VAL A 87 11.45 0.45 -5.75
C VAL A 87 10.60 -0.79 -5.99
N VAL A 88 9.37 -0.83 -5.45
CA VAL A 88 8.51 -2.03 -5.52
C VAL A 88 7.61 -1.97 -6.75
N TYR A 89 7.76 -2.98 -7.63
CA TYR A 89 6.95 -3.11 -8.83
C TYR A 89 5.65 -3.87 -8.56
N PRO A 90 4.56 -3.53 -9.29
CA PRO A 90 4.50 -2.57 -10.42
C PRO A 90 4.35 -1.09 -10.02
N ALA A 91 4.05 -0.79 -8.76
CA ALA A 91 3.72 0.58 -8.31
C ALA A 91 4.78 1.64 -8.66
N ALA A 92 6.07 1.30 -8.52
CA ALA A 92 7.18 2.18 -8.87
C ALA A 92 7.22 2.60 -10.36
N GLY A 93 6.61 1.81 -11.26
CA GLY A 93 6.64 2.07 -12.70
C GLY A 93 5.66 3.14 -13.18
N TYR A 94 4.64 3.48 -12.39
CA TYR A 94 3.56 4.37 -12.85
C TYR A 94 4.04 5.81 -13.10
N ALA A 95 4.95 6.32 -12.26
CA ALA A 95 5.56 7.64 -12.49
C ALA A 95 6.27 7.69 -13.86
N SER A 96 7.04 6.65 -14.21
CA SER A 96 7.73 6.57 -15.50
C SER A 96 6.78 6.52 -16.69
N ILE A 97 5.65 5.80 -16.57
CA ILE A 97 4.61 5.74 -17.62
C ILE A 97 4.01 7.12 -17.86
N LEU A 98 3.71 7.86 -16.79
CA LEU A 98 3.10 9.20 -16.88
C LEU A 98 4.10 10.26 -17.35
N ALA A 99 5.37 10.17 -16.95
CA ALA A 99 6.45 11.03 -17.47
C ALA A 99 6.57 10.92 -19.00
N GLN A 100 6.48 9.71 -19.56
CA GLN A 100 6.51 9.49 -21.00
C GLN A 100 5.31 10.11 -21.73
N LYS A 101 4.19 10.30 -21.03
CA LYS A 101 3.00 11.01 -21.53
C LYS A 101 3.06 12.53 -21.29
N ASN A 102 4.17 13.06 -20.77
CA ASN A 102 4.34 14.45 -20.36
C ASN A 102 3.36 14.91 -19.27
N VAL A 103 2.87 13.99 -18.44
CA VAL A 103 2.06 14.32 -17.27
C VAL A 103 3.02 14.83 -16.18
N PRO A 104 2.75 16.00 -15.56
CA PRO A 104 3.58 16.51 -14.48
C PRO A 104 3.56 15.56 -13.28
N ILE A 105 4.75 15.35 -12.70
CA ILE A 105 4.95 14.50 -11.53
C ILE A 105 5.47 15.36 -10.39
N ALA A 106 4.78 15.35 -9.26
CA ALA A 106 5.24 15.97 -8.02
C ALA A 106 5.54 14.89 -6.99
N GLU A 107 6.82 14.73 -6.66
CA GLU A 107 7.27 13.85 -5.60
C GLU A 107 7.34 14.62 -4.27
N VAL A 108 6.77 14.04 -3.21
CA VAL A 108 6.86 14.55 -1.84
C VAL A 108 7.50 13.47 -0.99
N ASN A 109 8.78 13.67 -0.62
CA ASN A 109 9.50 12.66 0.12
C ASN A 109 10.62 13.25 0.98
N ILE A 110 10.99 12.52 2.04
CA ILE A 110 12.09 12.91 2.94
C ILE A 110 13.47 12.57 2.38
N GLU A 111 13.53 11.76 1.33
CA GLU A 111 14.74 11.33 0.64
C GLU A 111 14.49 11.31 -0.87
N THR A 112 15.57 11.42 -1.66
CA THR A 112 15.50 11.21 -3.11
C THR A 112 15.31 9.73 -3.44
N THR A 113 14.58 9.43 -4.50
CA THR A 113 14.28 8.10 -5.00
C THR A 113 14.66 7.95 -6.47
N PRO A 114 14.61 6.75 -7.06
CA PRO A 114 14.73 6.59 -8.51
C PRO A 114 13.75 7.46 -9.31
N SER A 115 12.55 7.72 -8.77
CA SER A 115 11.54 8.57 -9.39
C SER A 115 11.86 10.07 -9.32
N THR A 116 12.73 10.52 -8.42
CA THR A 116 13.10 11.95 -8.33
C THR A 116 13.67 12.48 -9.64
N SER A 117 14.45 11.66 -10.35
CA SER A 117 15.08 12.04 -11.62
C SER A 117 14.08 12.33 -12.76
N ILE A 118 12.88 11.77 -12.69
CA ILE A 118 11.80 11.97 -13.67
C ILE A 118 10.70 12.88 -13.15
N ALA A 119 10.76 13.29 -11.88
CA ALA A 119 9.78 14.17 -11.28
C ALA A 119 9.92 15.59 -11.84
N THR A 120 8.79 16.20 -12.18
CA THR A 120 8.73 17.63 -12.55
C THR A 120 9.02 18.50 -11.34
N TYR A 121 8.53 18.09 -10.18
CA TYR A 121 8.75 18.75 -8.89
C TYR A 121 9.17 17.73 -7.84
N HIS A 122 10.13 18.11 -7.00
CA HIS A 122 10.51 17.34 -5.83
C HIS A 122 10.43 18.24 -4.60
N PHE A 123 9.54 17.89 -3.67
CA PHE A 123 9.35 18.57 -2.39
C PHE A 123 9.99 17.73 -1.29
N HIS A 124 11.17 18.17 -0.86
CA HIS A 124 11.95 17.46 0.13
C HIS A 124 11.45 17.73 1.56
N GLY A 125 10.89 16.73 2.22
CA GLY A 125 10.48 16.81 3.62
C GLY A 125 9.28 15.90 3.97
N PRO A 126 8.80 15.97 5.22
CA PRO A 126 7.71 15.13 5.68
C PRO A 126 6.41 15.43 4.93
N ALA A 127 5.81 14.41 4.30
CA ALA A 127 4.56 14.55 3.56
C ALA A 127 3.41 15.15 4.41
N ALA A 128 3.35 14.77 5.70
CA ALA A 128 2.36 15.31 6.64
C ALA A 128 2.47 16.82 6.87
N GLN A 129 3.64 17.43 6.63
CA GLN A 129 3.84 18.88 6.74
C GLN A 129 3.67 19.57 5.39
N LEU A 130 4.16 18.96 4.31
CA LEU A 130 4.18 19.56 2.98
C LEU A 130 2.85 19.45 2.25
N LEU A 131 2.15 18.31 2.31
CA LEU A 131 0.89 18.14 1.60
C LEU A 131 -0.19 19.14 2.00
N PRO A 132 -0.40 19.47 3.30
CA PRO A 132 -1.33 20.53 3.66
C PRO A 132 -0.97 21.88 3.03
N GLN A 133 0.31 22.23 2.95
CA GLN A 133 0.76 23.48 2.32
C GLN A 133 0.51 23.47 0.82
N LEU A 134 0.72 22.34 0.15
CA LEU A 134 0.58 22.20 -1.30
C LEU A 134 -0.89 22.10 -1.76
N LEU A 135 -1.75 21.48 -0.96
CA LEU A 135 -3.13 21.17 -1.35
C LEU A 135 -4.18 22.09 -0.71
N LEU A 136 -3.83 22.79 0.37
CA LEU A 136 -4.75 23.70 1.08
C LEU A 136 -4.40 25.17 0.89
N SER A 137 -3.32 25.51 0.18
CA SER A 137 -3.05 26.89 -0.19
C SER A 137 -4.03 27.32 -1.29
N ASN A 138 -5.03 28.11 -0.88
CA ASN A 138 -6.06 28.79 -1.69
C ASN A 138 -7.38 28.03 -1.92
N ILE A 139 -8.11 27.70 -0.84
CA ILE A 139 -9.59 27.77 -0.87
C ILE A 139 -10.03 29.12 -0.31
N ASP A 140 -9.38 30.19 -0.79
CA ASP A 140 -9.82 31.57 -0.66
C ASP A 140 -9.41 32.23 -1.99
N ASP A 141 -10.36 32.30 -2.93
CA ASP A 141 -10.51 33.30 -4.01
C ASP A 141 -11.43 32.78 -5.15
N GLU A 142 -12.74 32.65 -4.84
CA GLU A 142 -13.93 33.16 -5.60
C GLU A 142 -15.24 32.62 -5.01
#